data_AF-A0A2V7X3U5-F1
#
_entry.id   AF-A0A2V7X3U5-F1
#
_cell.length_a   1.000
_cell.length_b   1.000
_cell.length_c   1.000
_cell.angle_alpha   90.00
_cell.angle_beta   90.00
_cell.angle_gamma   90.00
#
_symmetry.space_group_name_H-M   'P 1'
#
loop_
_entity.id
_entity.type
_entity.pdbx_description
1 polymer ?
#
loop_
_entity_poly.entity_id
_entity_poly.type
_entity_poly.pdbx_seq_one_letter_code
_entity_poly.pdbx_strand_id
1 'polypeptide(L)'
;MSEQIKPFFYVLWAIHPIVEVGIAALMVRRGLLRQFKFFFVYILAQLVTFAVLFPAYVWRSYNAAFSLYWCLNAVSVTCGFLVIHEVFVDVFKSFHTLRDLGTVLFKWAGLVMLLVAGVVSVSTNSSEMPPWEQAIITSQRCVRIIQIGMVLFLLFFAHYVGVSRRQHSFGMALGFGSFSTVELVLISSWVGNHFSGPTISLLNMIAYNSTLLLWLSYVAIKRPARDGTVSLLQPQRWEQSLTDIHHPLPADSLIPMFESMVDRALSRTPAGADLSLAVPEPSAERLKARAAAAPDSFAGIGRTAGKS
;
A
#
# COMPACT_ATOMS: atom_id res chain seq x y z
N MET A 1 16.48 25.15 -25.13
CA MET A 1 15.34 24.23 -24.87
C MET A 1 14.31 24.46 -25.97
N SER A 2 13.85 23.44 -26.69
CA SER A 2 12.91 23.65 -27.81
C SER A 2 11.54 24.11 -27.30
N GLU A 3 10.84 24.95 -28.08
CA GLU A 3 9.51 25.49 -27.75
C GLU A 3 8.48 24.41 -27.43
N GLN A 4 8.63 23.21 -27.99
CA GLN A 4 7.72 22.08 -27.78
C GLN A 4 7.88 21.42 -26.40
N ILE A 5 9.04 21.52 -25.74
CA ILE A 5 9.31 20.87 -24.44
C ILE A 5 8.85 21.74 -23.26
N LYS A 6 8.78 23.06 -23.46
CA LYS A 6 8.33 24.02 -22.44
C LYS A 6 6.94 23.69 -21.85
N PRO A 7 5.87 23.43 -22.65
CA PRO A 7 4.57 23.12 -22.06
C PRO A 7 4.58 21.81 -21.28
N PHE A 8 5.28 20.78 -21.76
CA PHE A 8 5.44 19.53 -21.01
C PHE A 8 6.11 19.75 -19.67
N PHE A 9 7.16 20.57 -19.63
CA PHE A 9 7.87 20.92 -18.40
C PHE A 9 6.94 21.59 -17.38
N TYR A 10 6.12 22.57 -17.79
CA TYR A 10 5.17 23.22 -16.89
C TYR A 10 4.05 22.29 -16.40
N VAL A 11 3.55 21.40 -17.27
CA VAL A 11 2.53 20.40 -16.89
C VAL A 11 3.10 19.41 -15.89
N LEU A 12 4.27 18.84 -16.17
CA LEU A 12 5.00 17.94 -15.24
C LEU A 12 5.30 18.63 -13.90
N TRP A 13 5.53 19.95 -13.93
CA TRP A 13 5.80 20.75 -12.74
C TRP A 13 4.54 20.95 -11.90
N ALA A 14 3.41 21.28 -12.53
CA ALA A 14 2.14 21.52 -11.84
C ALA A 14 1.50 20.22 -11.32
N ILE A 15 1.69 19.09 -12.01
CA ILE A 15 1.19 17.78 -11.58
C ILE A 15 1.76 17.37 -10.23
N HIS A 16 3.00 17.75 -9.94
CA HIS A 16 3.75 17.32 -8.76
C HIS A 16 3.02 17.65 -7.43
N PRO A 17 2.73 18.93 -7.09
CA PRO A 17 2.01 19.25 -5.86
C PRO A 17 0.57 18.72 -5.86
N ILE A 18 -0.07 18.62 -7.03
CA ILE A 18 -1.45 18.12 -7.15
C ILE A 18 -1.52 16.65 -6.72
N VAL A 19 -0.58 15.83 -7.21
CA VAL A 19 -0.53 14.40 -6.87
C VAL A 19 -0.15 14.21 -5.40
N GLU A 20 0.78 14.98 -4.86
CA GLU A 20 1.15 14.94 -3.44
C GLU A 20 -0.02 15.28 -2.52
N VAL A 21 -0.76 16.36 -2.82
CA VAL A 21 -1.99 16.72 -2.09
C VAL A 21 -3.01 15.58 -2.20
N GLY A 22 -3.14 14.96 -3.37
CA GLY A 22 -4.01 13.80 -3.58
C GLY A 22 -3.65 12.60 -2.70
N ILE A 23 -2.36 12.26 -2.62
CA ILE A 23 -1.84 11.21 -1.74
C ILE A 23 -2.13 11.54 -0.29
N ALA A 24 -1.78 12.74 0.17
CA ALA A 24 -2.00 13.19 1.54
C ALA A 24 -3.50 13.15 1.92
N ALA A 25 -4.36 13.68 1.06
CA ALA A 25 -5.81 13.67 1.27
C ALA A 25 -6.38 12.25 1.32
N LEU A 26 -5.92 11.34 0.46
CA LEU A 26 -6.34 9.93 0.49
C LEU A 26 -5.83 9.21 1.75
N MET A 27 -4.62 9.49 2.21
CA MET A 27 -4.08 8.93 3.45
C MET A 27 -4.90 9.34 4.67
N VAL A 28 -5.29 10.62 4.74
CA VAL A 28 -6.17 11.16 5.79
C VAL A 28 -7.56 10.52 5.71
N ARG A 29 -8.18 10.52 4.53
CA ARG A 29 -9.53 9.96 4.31
C ARG A 29 -9.62 8.46 4.61
N ARG A 30 -8.52 7.72 4.45
CA ARG A 30 -8.47 6.26 4.67
C ARG A 30 -7.89 5.86 6.02
N GLY A 31 -7.49 6.81 6.86
CA GLY A 31 -6.91 6.51 8.18
C GLY A 31 -5.55 5.82 8.12
N LEU A 32 -4.85 5.87 6.98
CA LEU A 32 -3.54 5.24 6.78
C LEU A 32 -2.42 5.94 7.57
N LEU A 33 -2.69 7.13 8.12
CA LEU A 33 -1.77 7.92 8.94
C LEU A 33 -1.22 7.15 10.14
N ARG A 34 -2.02 6.26 10.74
CA ARG A 34 -1.58 5.47 11.91
C ARG A 34 -0.64 4.32 11.52
N GLN A 35 -0.76 3.80 10.31
CA GLN A 35 0.07 2.71 9.80
C GLN A 35 1.37 3.21 9.17
N PHE A 36 1.32 4.34 8.45
CA PHE A 36 2.47 4.90 7.73
C PHE A 36 2.69 6.36 8.10
N LYS A 37 3.22 6.59 9.30
CA LYS A 37 3.44 7.92 9.87
C LYS A 37 4.60 8.62 9.17
N PHE A 38 5.71 7.92 8.96
CA PHE A 38 6.89 8.53 8.35
C PHE A 38 6.64 8.81 6.87
N PHE A 39 5.88 7.95 6.18
CA PHE A 39 5.50 8.23 4.79
C PHE A 39 4.64 9.49 4.68
N PHE A 40 3.67 9.68 5.58
CA PHE A 40 2.89 10.91 5.59
C PHE A 40 3.75 12.15 5.88
N VAL A 41 4.66 12.06 6.85
CA VAL A 41 5.60 13.15 7.16
C VAL A 41 6.51 13.45 5.97
N TYR A 42 6.96 12.42 5.23
CA TYR A 42 7.73 12.59 4.01
C TYR A 42 6.94 13.36 2.94
N ILE A 43 5.70 12.97 2.66
CA ILE A 43 4.83 13.67 1.69
C ILE A 43 4.60 15.11 2.13
N LEU A 44 4.35 15.36 3.42
CA LEU A 44 4.18 16.72 3.93
C LEU A 44 5.47 17.54 3.82
N ALA A 45 6.63 16.93 4.10
CA ALA A 45 7.92 17.57 3.96
C ALA A 45 8.23 17.95 2.50
N GLN A 46 7.85 17.12 1.53
CA GLN A 46 7.97 17.46 0.11
C GLN A 46 7.05 18.62 -0.28
N LEU A 47 5.81 18.60 0.19
CA LEU A 47 4.83 19.64 -0.07
C LEU A 47 5.29 20.99 0.52
N VAL A 48 5.85 20.97 1.73
CA VAL A 48 6.51 22.15 2.35
C VAL A 48 7.74 22.56 1.56
N THR A 49 8.55 21.61 1.11
CA THR A 49 9.74 21.89 0.29
C THR A 49 9.35 22.65 -0.97
N PHE A 50 8.33 22.18 -1.68
CA PHE A 50 7.78 22.85 -2.87
C PHE A 50 7.20 24.24 -2.53
N ALA A 51 6.41 24.34 -1.45
CA ALA A 51 5.76 25.57 -1.03
C ALA A 51 6.76 26.64 -0.52
N VAL A 52 7.93 26.25 -0.02
CA VAL A 52 8.98 27.15 0.48
C VAL A 52 9.97 27.53 -0.62
N LEU A 53 10.35 26.59 -1.49
CA LEU A 53 11.28 26.86 -2.60
C LEU A 53 10.68 27.79 -3.64
N PHE A 54 9.37 27.71 -3.88
CA PHE A 54 8.71 28.56 -4.89
C PHE A 54 8.76 30.06 -4.52
N PRO A 55 8.33 30.51 -3.32
CA PRO A 55 8.49 31.90 -2.89
C PRO A 55 9.95 32.33 -2.74
N ALA A 56 10.84 31.44 -2.28
CA ALA A 56 12.26 31.75 -2.14
C ALA A 56 12.91 32.11 -3.49
N TYR A 57 12.48 31.46 -4.58
CA TYR A 57 12.88 31.80 -5.94
C TYR A 57 12.34 33.17 -6.40
N VAL A 58 11.09 33.48 -6.04
CA VAL A 58 10.43 34.75 -6.42
C VAL A 58 10.97 35.95 -5.64
N TRP A 59 11.29 35.78 -4.35
CA TRP A 59 11.75 36.85 -3.46
C TRP A 59 13.26 37.10 -3.51
N ARG A 60 14.00 36.31 -4.30
CA ARG A 60 15.41 36.54 -4.70
C ARG A 60 16.39 36.76 -3.54
N SER A 61 16.07 36.26 -2.35
CA SER A 61 16.99 36.24 -1.20
C SER A 61 17.90 35.02 -1.31
N TYR A 62 19.08 35.22 -1.89
CA TYR A 62 20.03 34.14 -2.21
C TYR A 62 20.43 33.34 -0.97
N ASN A 63 20.82 34.01 0.13
CA ASN A 63 21.30 33.35 1.34
C ASN A 63 20.20 32.53 2.04
N ALA A 64 18.98 33.06 2.15
CA ALA A 64 17.88 32.35 2.79
C ALA A 64 17.41 31.17 1.94
N ALA A 65 17.30 31.36 0.62
CA ALA A 65 16.95 30.29 -0.31
C ALA A 65 17.98 29.15 -0.29
N PHE A 66 19.26 29.52 -0.21
CA PHE A 66 20.37 28.57 -0.12
C PHE A 66 20.30 27.72 1.15
N SER A 67 20.26 28.34 2.33
CA SER A 67 20.18 27.60 3.59
C SER A 67 18.91 26.75 3.69
N LEU A 68 17.75 27.28 3.26
CA LEU A 68 16.50 26.53 3.25
C LEU A 68 16.55 25.33 2.32
N TYR A 69 17.07 25.49 1.09
CA TYR A 69 17.21 24.40 0.13
C TYR A 69 17.97 23.22 0.73
N TRP A 70 19.10 23.48 1.37
CA TRP A 70 19.90 22.43 1.95
C TRP A 70 19.25 21.80 3.20
N CYS A 71 18.63 22.59 4.07
CA CYS A 71 17.87 22.07 5.21
C CYS A 71 16.73 21.16 4.75
N LEU A 72 15.96 21.59 3.74
CA LEU A 72 14.87 20.80 3.17
C LEU A 72 15.40 19.51 2.52
N ASN A 73 16.54 19.56 1.86
CA ASN A 73 17.17 18.37 1.31
C ASN A 73 17.60 17.38 2.41
N ALA A 74 18.21 17.86 3.49
CA ALA A 74 18.58 17.03 4.64
C ALA A 74 17.36 16.38 5.30
N VAL A 75 16.26 17.13 5.45
CA VAL A 75 14.98 16.61 5.94
C VAL A 75 14.42 15.54 4.99
N SER A 76 14.41 15.80 3.69
CA SER A 76 13.95 14.86 2.65
C SER A 76 14.70 13.52 2.71
N VAL A 77 16.03 13.58 2.80
CA VAL A 77 16.91 12.39 2.89
C VAL A 77 16.61 11.60 4.18
N THR A 78 16.50 12.29 5.32
CA THR A 78 16.20 11.68 6.62
C THR A 78 14.82 11.02 6.63
N CYS A 79 13.80 11.73 6.14
CA CYS A 79 12.46 11.19 6.01
C CYS A 79 12.44 9.96 5.08
N GLY A 80 13.11 10.02 3.93
CA GLY A 80 13.21 8.89 3.00
C GLY A 80 13.84 7.64 3.63
N PHE A 81 14.85 7.80 4.48
CA PHE A 81 15.44 6.70 5.25
C PHE A 81 14.46 6.11 6.26
N LEU A 82 13.78 6.97 7.03
CA LEU A 82 12.79 6.55 8.03
C LEU A 82 11.59 5.83 7.42
N VAL A 83 11.13 6.28 6.24
CA VAL A 83 10.05 5.62 5.51
C VAL A 83 10.43 4.20 5.12
N ILE A 84 11.66 3.99 4.67
CA ILE A 84 12.11 2.65 4.28
C ILE A 84 12.21 1.74 5.47
N HIS A 85 12.71 2.24 6.60
CA HIS A 85 12.70 1.49 7.85
C HIS A 85 11.26 1.12 8.26
N GLU A 86 10.32 2.07 8.20
CA GLU A 86 8.89 1.82 8.47
C GLU A 86 8.31 0.74 7.56
N VAL A 87 8.57 0.83 6.26
CA VAL A 87 8.11 -0.14 5.26
C VAL A 87 8.74 -1.51 5.47
N PHE A 88 10.03 -1.58 5.78
CA PHE A 88 10.72 -2.83 6.08
C PHE A 88 10.11 -3.53 7.29
N VAL A 89 9.92 -2.80 8.39
CA VAL A 89 9.34 -3.33 9.63
C VAL A 89 7.92 -3.82 9.40
N ASP A 90 7.14 -3.12 8.58
CA ASP A 90 5.78 -3.52 8.25
C ASP A 90 5.73 -4.78 7.36
N VAL A 91 6.59 -4.88 6.33
CA VAL A 91 6.64 -6.07 5.45
C VAL A 91 7.09 -7.31 6.23
N PHE A 92 8.06 -7.18 7.13
CA PHE A 92 8.54 -8.28 7.97
C PHE A 92 7.80 -8.42 9.29
N LYS A 93 6.62 -7.81 9.45
CA LYS A 93 5.85 -7.88 10.69
C LYS A 93 5.55 -9.33 11.12
N SER A 94 5.34 -10.24 10.17
CA SER A 94 5.10 -11.67 10.43
C SER A 94 6.36 -12.44 10.88
N PHE A 95 7.56 -11.91 10.65
CA PHE A 95 8.84 -12.56 10.92
C PHE A 95 9.65 -11.73 11.93
N HIS A 96 9.43 -11.98 13.21
CA HIS A 96 10.04 -11.22 14.30
C HIS A 96 11.58 -11.21 14.26
N THR A 97 12.21 -12.36 13.96
CA THR A 97 13.69 -12.46 13.89
C THR A 97 14.29 -11.60 12.79
N LEU A 98 13.75 -11.66 11.57
CA LEU A 98 14.23 -10.85 10.44
C LEU A 98 13.98 -9.36 10.65
N ARG A 99 12.83 -9.02 11.25
CA ARG A 99 12.47 -7.65 11.61
C ARG A 99 13.45 -7.06 12.62
N ASP A 100 13.76 -7.80 13.68
CA ASP A 100 14.62 -7.31 14.75
C ASP A 100 16.08 -7.21 14.27
N LEU A 101 16.56 -8.18 13.51
CA LEU A 101 17.87 -8.12 12.86
C LEU A 101 17.97 -6.93 11.89
N GLY A 102 16.97 -6.74 11.04
CA GLY A 102 16.95 -5.63 10.09
C GLY A 102 16.87 -4.28 10.79
N THR A 103 16.09 -4.16 11.87
CA THR A 103 16.02 -2.93 12.69
C THR A 103 17.39 -2.58 13.27
N VAL A 104 18.12 -3.58 13.80
CA VAL A 104 19.49 -3.39 14.28
C VAL A 104 20.40 -2.95 13.12
N LEU A 105 20.32 -3.61 11.97
CA LEU A 105 21.10 -3.24 10.78
C LEU A 105 20.82 -1.80 10.33
N PHE A 106 19.57 -1.36 10.33
CA PHE A 106 19.20 0.04 10.00
C PHE A 106 19.80 1.03 10.99
N LYS A 107 19.84 0.72 12.29
CA LYS A 107 20.49 1.59 13.30
C LYS A 107 21.99 1.74 13.02
N TRP A 108 22.67 0.63 12.71
CA TRP A 108 24.09 0.66 12.36
C TRP A 108 24.34 1.35 11.02
N ALA A 109 23.50 1.11 10.01
CA ALA A 109 23.61 1.77 8.71
C ALA A 109 23.44 3.29 8.84
N GLY A 110 22.46 3.75 9.65
CA GLY A 110 22.28 5.17 9.96
C GLY A 110 23.49 5.75 10.71
N LEU A 111 24.05 5.02 11.68
CA LEU A 111 25.25 5.44 12.39
C LEU A 111 26.46 5.56 11.46
N VAL A 112 26.71 4.53 10.63
CA VAL A 112 27.80 4.52 9.66
C VAL A 112 27.63 5.66 8.66
N MET A 113 26.42 5.91 8.18
CA MET A 113 26.15 7.03 7.28
C MET A 113 26.43 8.39 7.94
N LEU A 114 26.05 8.56 9.20
CA LEU A 114 26.35 9.78 9.96
C LEU A 114 27.86 9.95 10.15
N LEU A 115 28.59 8.87 10.43
CA LEU A 115 30.05 8.88 10.52
C LEU A 115 30.68 9.24 9.18
N VAL A 116 30.25 8.61 8.08
CA VAL A 116 30.75 8.92 6.73
C VAL A 116 30.47 10.38 6.37
N ALA A 117 29.27 10.88 6.63
CA ALA A 117 28.93 12.28 6.43
C ALA A 117 29.82 13.21 7.26
N GLY A 118 30.07 12.88 8.53
CA GLY A 118 30.98 13.62 9.41
C GLY A 118 32.42 13.62 8.89
N VAL A 119 32.95 12.45 8.53
CA VAL A 119 34.30 12.28 7.96
C VAL A 119 34.45 13.06 6.66
N VAL A 120 33.47 13.00 5.76
CA VAL A 120 33.46 13.79 4.52
C VAL A 120 33.42 15.28 4.82
N SER A 121 32.64 15.70 5.82
CA SER A 121 32.58 17.09 6.24
C SER A 121 33.89 17.62 6.83
N VAL A 122 34.73 16.80 7.46
CA VAL A 122 36.02 17.25 8.02
C VAL A 122 37.19 17.07 7.07
N SER A 123 37.12 16.10 6.16
CA SER A 123 38.21 15.79 5.21
C SER A 123 38.17 16.66 3.94
N THR A 124 37.02 17.24 3.62
CA THR A 124 36.86 18.06 2.43
C THR A 124 37.49 19.45 2.63
N ASN A 125 38.66 19.65 2.04
CA ASN A 125 39.32 20.96 1.88
C ASN A 125 39.27 21.45 0.42
N SER A 126 38.13 21.30 -0.25
CA SER A 126 37.94 21.81 -1.61
C SER A 126 37.47 23.27 -1.58
N SER A 127 38.17 24.16 -2.28
CA SER A 127 37.83 25.60 -2.38
C SER A 127 36.51 25.90 -3.10
N GLU A 128 35.92 24.91 -3.78
CA GLU A 128 34.75 25.10 -4.65
C GLU A 128 33.40 24.76 -3.99
N MET A 129 33.37 23.96 -2.91
CA MET A 129 32.12 23.57 -2.24
C MET A 129 32.32 23.45 -0.73
N PRO A 130 31.45 24.08 0.09
CA PRO A 130 31.49 23.97 1.54
C PRO A 130 31.40 22.52 2.04
N PRO A 131 32.11 22.15 3.13
CA PRO A 131 32.22 20.74 3.54
C PRO A 131 30.90 20.08 3.95
N TRP A 132 29.97 20.87 4.50
CA TRP A 132 28.66 20.39 4.94
C TRP A 132 27.72 20.08 3.75
N GLU A 133 27.88 20.77 2.62
CA GLU A 133 27.14 20.47 1.38
C GLU A 133 27.55 19.14 0.79
N GLN A 134 28.86 18.89 0.75
CA GLN A 134 29.44 17.62 0.33
C GLN A 134 29.01 16.46 1.23
N ALA A 135 28.88 16.71 2.55
CA ALA A 135 28.34 15.74 3.49
C ALA A 135 26.87 15.39 3.18
N ILE A 136 26.02 16.37 2.89
CA ILE A 136 24.61 16.15 2.53
C ILE A 136 24.50 15.37 1.22
N ILE A 137 25.25 15.76 0.18
CA ILE A 137 25.25 15.05 -1.11
C ILE A 137 25.73 13.60 -0.92
N THR A 138 26.79 13.39 -0.14
CA THR A 138 27.30 12.04 0.10
C THR A 138 26.31 11.20 0.89
N SER A 139 25.69 11.76 1.94
CA SER A 139 24.63 11.09 2.69
C SER A 139 23.45 10.73 1.79
N GLN A 140 23.01 11.65 0.92
CA GLN A 140 21.96 11.40 -0.07
C GLN A 140 22.30 10.20 -0.97
N ARG A 141 23.54 10.09 -1.46
CA ARG A 141 24.00 8.94 -2.26
C ARG A 141 23.98 7.64 -1.47
N CYS A 142 24.47 7.66 -0.22
CA CYS A 142 24.45 6.49 0.65
C CYS A 142 23.03 6.02 0.95
N VAL A 143 22.10 6.95 1.25
CA VAL A 143 20.67 6.62 1.42
C VAL A 143 20.19 5.91 0.17
N ARG A 144 20.35 6.50 -1.03
CA ARG A 144 19.85 5.94 -2.29
C ARG A 144 20.34 4.53 -2.57
N ILE A 145 21.61 4.25 -2.32
CA ILE A 145 22.18 2.90 -2.46
C ILE A 145 21.48 1.93 -1.50
N ILE A 146 21.27 2.32 -0.24
CA ILE A 146 20.51 1.53 0.73
C ILE A 146 19.06 1.34 0.26
N GLN A 147 18.40 2.37 -0.28
CA GLN A 147 17.03 2.26 -0.76
C GLN A 147 16.91 1.21 -1.87
N ILE A 148 17.83 1.20 -2.83
CA ILE A 148 17.88 0.20 -3.91
C ILE A 148 18.11 -1.20 -3.32
N GLY A 149 19.15 -1.36 -2.50
CA GLY A 149 19.50 -2.65 -1.90
C GLY A 149 18.35 -3.23 -1.08
N MET A 150 17.68 -2.40 -0.29
CA MET A 150 16.52 -2.80 0.52
C MET A 150 15.32 -3.19 -0.34
N VAL A 151 15.06 -2.49 -1.45
CA VAL A 151 13.95 -2.83 -2.34
C VAL A 151 14.23 -4.11 -3.10
N LEU A 152 15.46 -4.34 -3.55
CA LEU A 152 15.87 -5.62 -4.14
C LEU A 152 15.74 -6.76 -3.12
N PHE A 153 16.18 -6.54 -1.89
CA PHE A 153 16.01 -7.48 -0.80
C PHE A 153 14.52 -7.78 -0.56
N LEU A 154 13.68 -6.74 -0.45
CA LEU A 154 12.23 -6.92 -0.28
C LEU A 154 11.60 -7.67 -1.45
N LEU A 155 12.02 -7.42 -2.70
CA LEU A 155 11.51 -8.14 -3.88
C LEU A 155 11.90 -9.62 -3.86
N PHE A 156 13.14 -9.92 -3.48
CA PHE A 156 13.64 -11.28 -3.35
C PHE A 156 12.86 -12.03 -2.25
N PHE A 157 12.77 -11.46 -1.05
CA PHE A 157 12.08 -12.08 0.07
C PHE A 157 10.56 -12.07 -0.09
N ALA A 158 9.96 -11.11 -0.78
CA ALA A 158 8.52 -11.11 -1.07
C ALA A 158 8.11 -12.33 -1.91
N HIS A 159 8.99 -12.81 -2.79
CA HIS A 159 8.75 -14.05 -3.53
C HIS A 159 8.77 -15.27 -2.60
N TYR A 160 9.75 -15.37 -1.69
CA TYR A 160 9.89 -16.50 -0.75
C TYR A 160 8.84 -16.51 0.36
N VAL A 161 8.44 -15.34 0.85
CA VAL A 161 7.56 -15.18 2.01
C VAL A 161 6.07 -15.21 1.61
N GLY A 162 5.77 -15.21 0.30
CA GLY A 162 4.39 -15.14 -0.18
C GLY A 162 3.69 -13.85 0.20
N VAL A 163 4.46 -12.79 0.53
CA VAL A 163 3.92 -11.46 0.79
C VAL A 163 3.17 -11.05 -0.46
N SER A 164 1.84 -11.00 -0.34
CA SER A 164 1.03 -10.60 -1.47
C SER A 164 1.48 -9.21 -1.90
N ARG A 165 1.76 -9.01 -3.21
CA ARG A 165 1.95 -7.71 -3.89
C ARG A 165 0.82 -6.69 -3.62
N ARG A 166 -0.16 -7.11 -2.84
CA ARG A 166 -1.33 -6.42 -2.36
C ARG A 166 -1.10 -5.54 -1.13
N GLN A 167 -0.01 -5.66 -0.38
CA GLN A 167 0.26 -4.78 0.75
C GLN A 167 0.67 -3.37 0.27
N HIS A 168 0.18 -2.32 0.93
CA HIS A 168 0.52 -0.92 0.59
C HIS A 168 2.03 -0.66 0.73
N SER A 169 2.68 -1.30 1.70
CA SER A 169 4.11 -1.24 2.00
C SER A 169 4.97 -1.69 0.83
N PHE A 170 4.52 -2.71 0.09
CA PHE A 170 5.21 -3.17 -1.11
C PHE A 170 5.25 -2.08 -2.20
N GLY A 171 4.13 -1.39 -2.44
CA GLY A 171 4.06 -0.29 -3.40
C GLY A 171 4.88 0.92 -2.98
N MET A 172 4.91 1.23 -1.68
CA MET A 172 5.76 2.30 -1.15
C MET A 172 7.24 1.99 -1.34
N ALA A 173 7.70 0.79 -0.94
CA ALA A 173 9.06 0.32 -1.19
C ALA A 173 9.42 0.40 -2.67
N LEU A 174 8.57 -0.15 -3.53
CA LEU A 174 8.82 -0.21 -4.98
C LEU A 174 9.00 1.20 -5.58
N GLY A 175 8.20 2.18 -5.16
CA GLY A 175 8.36 3.56 -5.59
C GLY A 175 9.67 4.21 -5.13
N PHE A 176 10.05 4.03 -3.86
CA PHE A 176 11.35 4.52 -3.39
C PHE A 176 12.53 3.88 -4.12
N GLY A 177 12.47 2.57 -4.39
CA GLY A 177 13.51 1.85 -5.12
C GLY A 177 13.63 2.25 -6.58
N SER A 178 12.50 2.41 -7.28
CA SER A 178 12.51 2.85 -8.68
C SER A 178 13.07 4.26 -8.82
N PHE A 179 12.62 5.20 -7.98
CA PHE A 179 13.13 6.57 -7.99
C PHE A 179 14.63 6.62 -7.68
N SER A 180 15.08 5.88 -6.66
CA SER A 180 16.49 5.81 -6.27
C SER A 180 17.38 5.24 -7.37
N THR A 181 16.90 4.21 -8.07
CA THR A 181 17.62 3.60 -9.20
C THR A 181 17.82 4.60 -10.32
N VAL A 182 16.75 5.30 -10.73
CA VAL A 182 16.86 6.33 -11.77
C VAL A 182 17.80 7.44 -11.35
N GLU A 183 17.69 7.94 -10.12
CA GLU A 183 18.58 9.01 -9.68
C GLU A 183 20.04 8.58 -9.60
N LEU A 184 20.33 7.34 -9.16
CA LEU A 184 21.70 6.84 -9.13
C LEU A 184 22.28 6.68 -10.54
N VAL A 185 21.49 6.23 -11.51
CA VAL A 185 21.88 6.18 -12.93
C VAL A 185 22.15 7.59 -13.46
N LEU A 186 21.32 8.57 -13.12
CA LEU A 186 21.50 9.96 -13.54
C LEU A 186 22.76 10.59 -12.93
N ILE A 187 23.03 10.36 -11.63
CA ILE A 187 24.25 10.83 -10.96
C ILE A 187 25.48 10.18 -11.61
N SER A 188 25.43 8.87 -11.87
CA SER A 188 26.53 8.13 -12.51
C SER A 188 26.78 8.63 -13.93
N SER A 189 25.72 8.94 -14.67
CA SER A 189 25.80 9.47 -16.03
C SER A 189 26.31 10.91 -16.10
N TRP A 190 25.98 11.74 -15.11
CA TRP A 190 26.53 13.09 -14.97
C TRP A 190 28.04 13.05 -14.76
N VAL A 191 28.53 12.17 -13.89
CA VAL A 191 29.98 11.95 -13.69
C VAL A 191 30.65 11.43 -14.97
N GLY A 192 29.96 10.59 -15.73
CA GLY A 192 30.44 10.08 -17.02
C GLY A 192 30.28 11.04 -18.20
N ASN A 193 29.68 12.23 -18.03
CA ASN A 193 29.34 13.18 -19.10
C ASN A 193 28.53 12.57 -20.27
N HIS A 194 27.71 11.55 -20.03
CA HIS A 194 26.97 10.84 -21.10
C HIS A 194 25.65 11.54 -21.49
N PHE A 195 25.04 12.32 -20.61
CA PHE A 195 23.80 13.05 -20.86
C PHE A 195 23.93 14.55 -20.62
N SER A 196 23.26 15.36 -21.44
CA SER A 196 23.16 16.80 -21.27
C SER A 196 22.24 17.17 -20.10
N GLY A 197 22.56 18.27 -19.40
CA GLY A 197 21.82 18.74 -18.20
C GLY A 197 20.28 18.81 -18.35
N PRO A 198 19.73 19.32 -19.47
CA PRO A 198 18.28 19.34 -19.68
C PRO A 198 17.65 17.94 -19.76
N THR A 199 18.36 16.97 -20.35
CA THR A 199 17.90 15.58 -20.46
C THR A 199 17.86 14.91 -19.10
N ILE A 200 18.88 15.15 -18.26
CA ILE A 200 18.94 14.66 -16.87
C ILE A 200 17.77 15.20 -16.06
N SER A 201 17.50 16.51 -16.15
CA SER A 201 16.38 17.14 -15.43
C SER A 201 15.03 16.56 -15.86
N LEU A 202 14.82 16.33 -17.17
CA LEU A 202 13.58 15.81 -17.69
C LEU A 202 13.36 14.34 -17.27
N LEU A 203 14.40 13.51 -17.32
CA LEU A 203 14.34 12.13 -16.83
C LEU A 203 14.05 12.04 -15.33
N ASN A 204 14.69 12.90 -14.51
CA ASN A 204 14.43 12.96 -13.08
C ASN A 204 12.96 13.29 -12.80
N MET A 205 12.44 14.30 -13.51
CA MET A 205 11.07 14.77 -13.34
C MET A 205 10.04 13.71 -13.74
N ILE A 206 10.26 12.99 -14.85
CA ILE A 206 9.39 11.87 -15.27
C ILE A 206 9.45 10.74 -14.24
N ALA A 207 10.64 10.38 -13.76
CA ALA A 207 10.81 9.30 -12.79
C ALA A 207 10.17 9.62 -11.43
N TYR A 208 10.24 10.87 -11.01
CA TYR A 208 9.56 11.31 -9.79
C TYR A 208 8.03 11.26 -9.96
N ASN A 209 7.52 11.78 -11.08
CA ASN A 209 6.09 11.75 -11.37
C ASN A 209 5.54 10.31 -11.48
N SER A 210 6.28 9.39 -12.10
CA SER A 210 5.86 7.99 -12.18
C SER A 210 5.83 7.33 -10.80
N THR A 211 6.78 7.69 -9.93
CA THR A 211 6.82 7.24 -8.53
C THR A 211 5.64 7.78 -7.72
N LEU A 212 5.31 9.06 -7.87
CA LEU A 212 4.12 9.67 -7.26
C LEU A 212 2.83 8.98 -7.72
N LEU A 213 2.68 8.72 -9.02
CA LEU A 213 1.51 8.00 -9.56
C LEU A 213 1.43 6.57 -9.03
N LEU A 214 2.58 5.90 -8.88
CA LEU A 214 2.65 4.58 -8.26
C LEU A 214 2.14 4.66 -6.82
N TRP A 215 2.65 5.56 -5.99
CA TRP A 215 2.17 5.73 -4.61
C TRP A 215 0.69 6.08 -4.56
N LEU A 216 0.22 7.00 -5.41
CA LEU A 216 -1.19 7.36 -5.51
C LEU A 216 -2.05 6.14 -5.84
N SER A 217 -1.65 5.34 -6.84
CA SER A 217 -2.39 4.13 -7.23
C SER A 217 -2.47 3.13 -6.07
N TYR A 218 -1.36 2.89 -5.37
CA TYR A 218 -1.34 1.97 -4.24
C TYR A 218 -2.16 2.47 -3.06
N VAL A 219 -2.13 3.77 -2.75
CA VAL A 219 -2.97 4.37 -1.70
C VAL A 219 -4.45 4.38 -2.11
N ALA A 220 -4.75 4.54 -3.40
CA ALA A 220 -6.11 4.59 -3.95
C ALA A 220 -6.78 3.22 -4.10
N ILE A 221 -6.03 2.11 -4.18
CA ILE A 221 -6.63 0.77 -4.18
C ILE A 221 -7.30 0.52 -2.83
N LYS A 222 -8.64 0.53 -2.80
CA LYS A 222 -9.45 0.32 -1.59
C LYS A 222 -9.40 -1.15 -1.22
N ARG A 223 -8.79 -1.49 -0.08
CA ARG A 223 -8.75 -2.88 0.41
C ARG A 223 -9.63 -3.02 1.65
N PRO A 224 -10.53 -4.01 1.69
CA PRO A 224 -11.30 -4.29 2.90
C PRO A 224 -10.32 -4.72 3.99
N ALA A 225 -10.39 -4.06 5.14
CA ALA A 225 -9.60 -4.33 6.34
C ALA A 225 -9.98 -5.68 6.98
N ARG A 226 -9.91 -6.79 6.24
CA ARG A 226 -10.50 -8.08 6.65
C ARG A 226 -9.50 -9.10 7.19
N ASP A 227 -8.20 -8.85 7.10
CA ASP A 227 -7.20 -9.84 7.54
C ASP A 227 -6.87 -9.76 9.03
N GLY A 228 -7.12 -8.63 9.71
CA GLY A 228 -6.92 -8.52 11.16
C GLY A 228 -7.95 -9.30 11.97
N THR A 229 -9.23 -9.21 11.61
CA THR A 229 -10.31 -9.84 12.36
C THR A 229 -10.41 -11.33 12.07
N VAL A 230 -10.19 -11.76 10.81
CA VAL A 230 -10.22 -13.19 10.46
C VAL A 230 -9.01 -13.94 11.05
N SER A 231 -7.82 -13.32 11.05
CA SER A 231 -6.62 -13.90 11.67
C SER A 231 -6.68 -13.94 13.20
N LEU A 232 -7.55 -13.16 13.86
CA LEU A 232 -7.77 -13.28 15.31
C LEU A 232 -8.87 -14.30 15.64
N LEU A 233 -9.88 -14.42 14.78
CA LEU A 233 -10.95 -15.40 14.91
C LEU A 233 -10.46 -16.83 14.65
N GLN A 234 -9.46 -17.02 13.79
CA GLN A 234 -9.00 -18.35 13.41
C GLN A 234 -8.21 -19.04 14.55
N PRO A 235 -7.21 -18.42 15.20
CA PRO A 235 -6.56 -18.98 16.39
C PRO A 235 -7.53 -19.17 17.54
N GLN A 236 -8.45 -18.22 17.79
CA GLN A 236 -9.48 -18.36 18.83
C GLN A 236 -10.38 -19.58 18.60
N ARG A 237 -10.81 -19.81 17.35
CA ARG A 237 -11.59 -21.00 16.99
C ARG A 237 -10.79 -22.29 17.12
N TRP A 238 -9.51 -22.28 16.74
CA TRP A 238 -8.62 -23.43 16.89
C TRP A 238 -8.35 -23.75 18.36
N GLU A 239 -8.07 -22.74 19.19
CA GLU A 239 -7.93 -22.88 20.64
C GLU A 239 -9.23 -23.38 21.27
N GLN A 240 -10.39 -22.85 20.86
CA GLN A 240 -11.70 -23.35 21.32
C GLN A 240 -11.93 -24.80 20.90
N SER A 241 -11.66 -25.17 19.65
CA SER A 241 -11.79 -26.56 19.20
C SER A 241 -10.82 -27.51 19.90
N LEU A 242 -9.58 -27.07 20.20
CA LEU A 242 -8.63 -27.87 20.96
C LEU A 242 -9.03 -28.00 22.44
N THR A 243 -9.59 -26.94 23.03
CA THR A 243 -10.11 -26.95 24.39
C THR A 243 -11.31 -27.89 24.52
N ASP A 244 -12.22 -27.88 23.56
CA ASP A 244 -13.38 -28.79 23.49
C ASP A 244 -12.96 -30.27 23.32
N ILE A 245 -11.84 -30.54 22.63
CA ILE A 245 -11.29 -31.90 22.51
C ILE A 245 -10.60 -32.35 23.81
N HIS A 246 -9.92 -31.45 24.51
CA HIS A 246 -9.22 -31.76 25.77
C HIS A 246 -10.16 -31.86 26.97
N HIS A 247 -11.25 -31.08 26.96
CA HIS A 247 -12.31 -31.10 27.96
C HIS A 247 -13.62 -31.43 27.26
N PRO A 248 -13.85 -32.68 26.83
CA PRO A 248 -15.14 -33.08 26.30
C PRO A 248 -16.18 -32.74 27.36
N LEU A 249 -17.12 -31.86 26.99
CA LEU A 249 -18.24 -31.51 27.86
C LEU A 249 -18.84 -32.82 28.41
N PRO A 250 -19.05 -32.94 29.73
CA PRO A 250 -19.69 -34.11 30.30
C PRO A 250 -21.01 -34.34 29.55
N ALA A 251 -21.31 -35.61 29.24
CA ALA A 251 -22.53 -36.01 28.51
C ALA A 251 -23.82 -35.46 29.16
N ASP A 252 -23.76 -35.04 30.43
CA ASP A 252 -24.83 -34.39 31.19
C ASP A 252 -25.18 -32.95 30.72
N SER A 253 -24.36 -32.32 29.86
CA SER A 253 -24.64 -30.98 29.29
C SER A 253 -25.50 -31.01 28.01
N LEU A 254 -25.71 -32.19 27.41
CA LEU A 254 -26.50 -32.33 26.18
C LEU A 254 -28.00 -32.18 26.44
N ILE A 255 -28.48 -32.62 27.61
CA ILE A 255 -29.90 -32.57 28.01
C ILE A 255 -30.44 -31.12 28.00
N PRO A 256 -29.81 -30.14 28.68
CA PRO A 256 -30.31 -28.76 28.68
C PRO A 256 -30.19 -28.08 27.30
N MET A 257 -29.25 -28.48 26.46
CA MET A 257 -29.12 -27.96 25.09
C MET A 257 -30.27 -28.46 24.19
N PHE A 258 -30.66 -29.72 24.32
CA PHE A 258 -31.84 -30.26 23.66
C PHE A 258 -33.12 -29.63 24.18
N GLU A 259 -33.27 -29.45 25.50
CA GLU A 259 -34.43 -28.76 26.08
C GLU A 259 -34.57 -27.33 25.57
N SER A 260 -33.47 -26.57 25.48
CA SER A 260 -33.47 -25.21 24.90
C SER A 260 -33.88 -25.19 23.43
N MET A 261 -33.42 -26.18 22.65
CA MET A 261 -33.75 -26.29 21.22
C MET A 261 -35.22 -26.70 21.02
N VAL A 262 -35.74 -27.58 21.89
CA VAL A 262 -37.13 -28.03 21.93
C VAL A 262 -38.06 -26.91 22.39
N ASP A 263 -37.74 -26.18 23.46
CA ASP A 263 -38.50 -25.02 23.91
C ASP A 263 -38.58 -23.93 22.84
N ARG A 264 -37.49 -23.74 22.08
CA ARG A 264 -37.46 -22.81 20.95
C ARG A 264 -38.29 -23.29 19.75
N ALA A 265 -38.47 -24.60 19.60
CA ALA A 265 -39.35 -25.18 18.59
C ALA A 265 -40.83 -25.13 19.02
N LEU A 266 -41.12 -25.43 20.28
CA LEU A 266 -42.47 -25.40 20.85
C LEU A 266 -43.01 -23.97 20.95
N SER A 267 -42.18 -23.01 21.38
CA SER A 267 -42.53 -21.57 21.41
C SER A 267 -42.74 -20.95 20.03
N ARG A 268 -42.35 -21.63 18.95
CA ARG A 268 -42.63 -21.21 17.57
C ARG A 268 -43.97 -21.72 17.04
N THR A 269 -44.74 -22.46 17.83
CA THR A 269 -46.13 -22.83 17.47
C THR A 269 -47.04 -21.62 17.74
N PRO A 270 -47.68 -21.01 16.73
CA PRO A 270 -48.57 -19.88 16.96
C PRO A 270 -49.83 -20.36 17.68
N ALA A 271 -49.91 -20.11 18.97
CA ALA A 271 -51.18 -20.12 19.69
C ALA A 271 -52.00 -18.91 19.22
N GLY A 272 -52.86 -19.12 18.23
CA GLY A 272 -53.68 -18.07 17.64
C GLY A 272 -54.30 -18.46 16.31
N ALA A 273 -55.00 -19.59 16.27
CA ALA A 273 -55.99 -19.85 15.23
C ALA A 273 -57.25 -20.36 15.94
N ASP A 274 -58.19 -19.43 16.12
CA ASP A 274 -59.49 -19.64 16.72
C ASP A 274 -60.20 -20.88 16.15
N LEU A 275 -60.73 -21.69 17.07
CA LEU A 275 -61.81 -22.63 16.77
C LEU A 275 -63.08 -21.83 16.47
N SER A 276 -63.42 -21.68 15.19
CA SER A 276 -64.79 -21.43 14.76
C SER A 276 -65.20 -22.45 13.71
N LEU A 277 -66.14 -23.31 14.10
CA LEU A 277 -66.90 -24.24 13.29
C LEU A 277 -67.50 -23.55 12.05
N ALA A 278 -67.07 -23.93 10.85
CA ALA A 278 -67.87 -23.84 9.63
C ALA A 278 -67.28 -24.74 8.53
N VAL A 279 -67.94 -25.87 8.26
CA VAL A 279 -67.84 -26.57 6.98
C VAL A 279 -68.73 -25.81 5.99
N PRO A 280 -68.20 -25.35 4.84
CA PRO A 280 -68.75 -25.85 3.57
C PRO A 280 -67.74 -26.00 2.41
N GLU A 281 -67.90 -27.11 1.70
CA GLU A 281 -67.77 -27.34 0.24
C GLU A 281 -66.47 -27.01 -0.54
N PRO A 282 -65.94 -27.96 -1.34
CA PRO A 282 -64.83 -27.71 -2.26
C PRO A 282 -65.34 -27.06 -3.56
N SER A 283 -65.18 -25.74 -3.68
CA SER A 283 -65.47 -25.00 -4.93
C SER A 283 -64.53 -25.44 -6.06
N ALA A 284 -65.13 -26.01 -7.11
CA ALA A 284 -64.55 -26.59 -8.32
C ALA A 284 -63.81 -25.61 -9.27
N GLU A 285 -63.22 -24.52 -8.77
CA GLU A 285 -62.58 -23.49 -9.62
C GLU A 285 -61.06 -23.66 -9.78
N ARG A 286 -60.34 -24.26 -8.83
CA ARG A 286 -58.87 -24.39 -8.93
C ARG A 286 -58.39 -25.50 -9.87
N LEU A 287 -59.27 -26.41 -10.26
CA LEU A 287 -58.95 -27.50 -11.22
C LEU A 287 -59.03 -27.05 -12.68
N LYS A 288 -59.72 -25.94 -13.01
CA LYS A 288 -59.80 -25.42 -14.39
C LYS A 288 -58.57 -24.61 -14.80
N ALA A 289 -57.84 -24.01 -13.87
CA ALA A 289 -56.68 -23.17 -14.20
C ALA A 289 -55.39 -23.96 -14.51
N ARG A 290 -55.32 -25.25 -14.15
CA ARG A 290 -54.11 -26.07 -14.33
C ARG A 290 -54.17 -27.02 -15.54
N ALA A 291 -55.33 -27.11 -16.22
CA ALA A 291 -55.55 -27.99 -17.37
C ALA A 291 -55.36 -27.33 -18.75
N ALA A 292 -55.06 -26.03 -18.82
CA ALA A 292 -55.04 -25.27 -20.08
C ALA A 292 -53.63 -24.86 -20.59
N ALA A 293 -52.54 -25.38 -20.03
CA ALA A 293 -51.19 -24.98 -20.44
C ALA A 293 -50.21 -26.17 -20.52
N ALA A 294 -50.50 -27.10 -21.42
CA ALA A 294 -49.50 -27.98 -22.02
C ALA A 294 -49.94 -28.32 -23.45
N PRO A 295 -49.12 -28.02 -24.48
CA PRO A 295 -49.20 -28.73 -25.73
C PRO A 295 -48.05 -29.74 -25.83
N ASP A 296 -48.46 -30.98 -26.08
CA ASP A 296 -47.70 -32.10 -26.58
C ASP A 296 -47.05 -31.78 -27.94
N SER A 297 -45.85 -32.31 -28.18
CA SER A 297 -45.53 -32.97 -29.45
C SER A 297 -44.16 -33.64 -29.38
N PHE A 298 -44.18 -34.96 -29.22
CA PHE A 298 -43.09 -35.88 -29.50
C PHE A 298 -43.56 -36.73 -30.68
N ALA A 299 -42.84 -36.76 -31.80
CA ALA A 299 -42.57 -37.96 -32.62
C ALA A 299 -42.14 -37.66 -34.07
N GLY A 300 -41.13 -38.41 -34.54
CA GLY A 300 -40.90 -38.75 -35.96
C GLY A 300 -39.58 -38.23 -36.53
N ILE A 301 -38.43 -38.86 -36.27
CA ILE A 301 -37.82 -39.98 -37.03
C ILE A 301 -37.49 -39.61 -38.49
N GLY A 302 -36.19 -39.70 -38.87
CA GLY A 302 -35.82 -40.03 -40.26
C GLY A 302 -34.50 -39.48 -40.83
N ARG A 303 -33.36 -40.05 -40.42
CA ARG A 303 -32.25 -40.62 -41.24
C ARG A 303 -31.60 -39.85 -42.43
N THR A 304 -30.28 -40.10 -42.57
CA THR A 304 -29.37 -40.00 -43.76
C THR A 304 -28.70 -38.64 -43.99
N ALA A 305 -27.51 -38.51 -44.60
CA ALA A 305 -26.28 -39.29 -44.73
C ALA A 305 -25.28 -38.39 -45.49
N GLY A 306 -23.98 -38.48 -45.20
CA GLY A 306 -22.91 -38.40 -46.21
C GLY A 306 -22.41 -37.04 -46.71
N LYS A 307 -21.06 -36.93 -46.70
CA LYS A 307 -20.17 -36.14 -47.60
C LYS A 307 -20.30 -34.60 -47.46
N SER A 308 -19.24 -33.80 -47.36
CA SER A 308 -17.85 -33.83 -47.84
C SER A 308 -17.02 -32.90 -46.97
#